data_AF-A0A7W7Z8N6-F1
#
_entry.id   AF-A0A7W7Z8N6-F1
#
_cell.length_a   1.000
_cell.length_b   1.000
_cell.length_c   1.000
_cell.angle_alpha   90.00
_cell.angle_beta   90.00
_cell.angle_gamma   90.00
#
_symmetry.space_group_name_H-M   'P 1'
#
loop_
_entity.id
_entity.type
_entity.pdbx_description
1 polymer ?
#
loop_
_entity_poly.entity_id
_entity_poly.type
_entity_poly.pdbx_seq_one_letter_code
_entity_poly.pdbx_strand_id
1 'polypeptide(L)'
;MKLTFSPLSPFARKVRIVAIELGLIDSIELVAAKVTPGEPNDDYSHAVNPLKKLPALILDSGEVLVDSYVIAEYLDEIGGGKLSPASGPERWRVKSDHSLIQGMLDSMLLCRYEKLVRPEALQWQAWYDDHWARVWNGLSRFEQRAETLSGPLDLAQIALTCVFGYADLRFPDCGWRQAFPKLDAFHEKMLTRPSVQISQPPKA
;
A
#
# COMPACT_ATOMS: atom_id res chain seq x y z
N MET A 1 -15.17 -14.33 2.39
CA MET A 1 -14.41 -13.30 3.14
C MET A 1 -14.90 -11.89 2.79
N LYS A 2 -14.71 -10.90 3.67
CA LYS A 2 -15.02 -9.48 3.41
C LYS A 2 -13.82 -8.57 3.65
N LEU A 3 -13.50 -7.68 2.71
CA LEU A 3 -12.44 -6.70 2.86
C LEU A 3 -13.04 -5.31 3.09
N THR A 4 -12.82 -4.76 4.28
CA THR A 4 -13.13 -3.35 4.54
C THR A 4 -12.08 -2.46 3.89
N PHE A 5 -12.50 -1.51 3.06
CA PHE A 5 -11.57 -0.69 2.30
C PHE A 5 -12.09 0.71 1.95
N SER A 6 -11.16 1.56 1.54
CA SER A 6 -11.45 2.80 0.80
C SER A 6 -10.75 2.71 -0.56
N PRO A 7 -11.38 3.11 -1.67
CA PRO A 7 -10.74 3.18 -2.99
C PRO A 7 -9.49 4.09 -3.03
N LEU A 8 -9.39 5.02 -2.08
CA LEU A 8 -8.27 5.97 -1.96
C LEU A 8 -7.12 5.43 -1.10
N SER A 9 -7.30 4.28 -0.42
CA SER A 9 -6.28 3.70 0.46
C SER A 9 -5.26 2.89 -0.34
N PRO A 10 -3.97 3.28 -0.33
CA PRO A 10 -2.93 2.52 -1.02
C PRO A 10 -2.64 1.17 -0.33
N PHE A 11 -2.84 1.08 0.99
CA PHE A 11 -2.71 -0.17 1.73
C PHE A 11 -3.79 -1.18 1.34
N ALA A 12 -5.02 -0.70 1.13
CA ALA A 12 -6.10 -1.55 0.64
C ALA A 12 -5.94 -1.88 -0.85
N ARG A 13 -5.40 -0.94 -1.64
CA ARG A 13 -5.04 -1.19 -3.04
C ARG A 13 -4.07 -2.36 -3.17
N LYS A 14 -3.05 -2.46 -2.30
CA LYS A 14 -2.12 -3.60 -2.25
C LYS A 14 -2.86 -4.92 -2.10
N VAL A 15 -3.75 -5.03 -1.11
CA VAL A 15 -4.57 -6.24 -0.88
C VAL A 15 -5.44 -6.56 -2.10
N ARG A 16 -6.06 -5.55 -2.73
CA ARG A 16 -6.87 -5.74 -3.94
C ARG A 16 -6.03 -6.25 -5.12
N ILE A 17 -4.83 -5.71 -5.34
CA ILE A 17 -3.92 -6.20 -6.39
C ILE A 17 -3.55 -7.66 -6.11
N VAL A 18 -3.15 -7.98 -4.88
CA VAL A 18 -2.84 -9.36 -4.45
C VAL A 18 -4.00 -10.30 -4.74
N ALA A 19 -5.20 -9.95 -4.31
CA ALA A 19 -6.40 -10.77 -4.54
C ALA A 19 -6.69 -10.99 -6.03
N ILE A 20 -6.49 -9.98 -6.88
CA ILE A 20 -6.70 -10.12 -8.33
C ILE A 20 -5.63 -11.01 -8.96
N GLU A 21 -4.36 -10.82 -8.62
CA GLU A 21 -3.23 -11.62 -9.14
C GLU A 21 -3.34 -13.10 -8.76
N LEU A 22 -3.97 -13.39 -7.62
CA LEU A 22 -4.21 -14.76 -7.15
C LEU A 22 -5.55 -15.34 -7.58
N GLY A 23 -6.39 -14.58 -8.30
CA GLY A 23 -7.73 -15.03 -8.71
C GLY A 23 -8.73 -15.18 -7.55
N LEU A 24 -8.48 -14.50 -6.43
CA LEU A 24 -9.29 -14.57 -5.21
C LEU A 24 -10.29 -13.40 -5.07
N ILE A 25 -10.20 -12.39 -5.94
CA ILE A 25 -10.98 -11.14 -5.79
C ILE A 25 -12.49 -11.39 -5.75
N ASP A 26 -13.01 -12.34 -6.53
CA ASP A 26 -14.44 -12.65 -6.59
C ASP A 26 -14.95 -13.37 -5.32
N SER A 27 -14.05 -13.92 -4.51
CA SER A 27 -14.33 -14.54 -3.21
C SER A 27 -14.27 -13.54 -2.04
N ILE A 28 -14.03 -12.25 -2.34
CA ILE A 28 -13.87 -11.18 -1.35
C ILE A 28 -14.93 -10.11 -1.61
N GLU A 29 -15.89 -10.00 -0.69
CA GLU A 29 -16.83 -8.88 -0.68
C GLU A 29 -16.09 -7.58 -0.31
N LEU A 30 -16.15 -6.57 -1.18
CA LEU A 30 -15.55 -5.26 -0.94
C LEU A 30 -16.51 -4.36 -0.17
N VAL A 31 -16.24 -4.14 1.12
CA VAL A 31 -17.07 -3.33 2.01
C VAL A 31 -16.45 -1.94 2.14
N ALA A 32 -17.11 -0.92 1.57
CA ALA A 32 -16.64 0.45 1.67
C ALA A 32 -16.69 0.94 3.13
N ALA A 33 -15.59 1.49 3.62
CA ALA A 33 -15.46 2.06 4.95
C ALA A 33 -14.73 3.40 4.90
N LYS A 34 -15.18 4.35 5.74
CA LYS A 34 -14.53 5.66 5.92
C LYS A 34 -13.80 5.66 7.26
N VAL A 35 -12.51 5.95 7.20
CA VAL A 35 -11.67 6.19 8.38
C VAL A 35 -10.96 7.51 8.14
N THR A 36 -11.19 8.48 9.02
CA THR A 36 -10.56 9.80 8.98
C THR A 36 -9.86 10.07 10.31
N PRO A 37 -8.57 10.44 10.32
CA PRO A 37 -7.90 10.84 11.55
C PRO A 37 -8.60 12.04 12.20
N GLY A 38 -8.72 11.99 13.53
CA GLY A 38 -9.40 13.04 14.30
C GLY A 38 -10.93 12.90 14.36
N GLU A 39 -11.54 12.04 13.54
CA GLU A 39 -12.97 11.73 13.63
C GLU A 39 -13.22 10.47 14.49
N PRO A 40 -14.25 10.46 15.36
CA PRO A 40 -14.75 9.24 16.00
C PRO A 40 -15.24 8.23 14.94
N ASN A 41 -15.08 6.94 15.25
CA ASN A 41 -15.65 5.86 14.44
C ASN A 41 -15.74 4.60 15.31
N ASP A 42 -16.56 4.71 16.36
CA ASP A 42 -16.61 3.72 17.44
C ASP A 42 -17.23 2.41 16.96
N ASP A 43 -18.21 2.48 16.06
CA ASP A 43 -18.81 1.29 15.43
C ASP A 43 -17.76 0.44 14.70
N TYR A 44 -16.95 1.06 13.83
CA TYR A 44 -15.86 0.35 13.13
C TYR A 44 -14.75 -0.10 14.09
N SER A 45 -14.43 0.72 15.09
CA SER A 45 -13.41 0.43 16.08
C SER A 45 -13.75 -0.81 16.91
N HIS A 46 -15.01 -0.91 17.35
CA HIS A 46 -15.48 -2.04 18.16
C HIS A 46 -15.77 -3.29 17.34
N ALA A 47 -16.31 -3.13 16.12
CA ALA A 47 -16.77 -4.27 15.32
C ALA A 47 -15.72 -4.85 14.38
N VAL A 48 -14.70 -4.08 13.96
CA VAL A 48 -13.77 -4.50 12.89
C VAL A 48 -12.32 -4.35 13.29
N ASN A 49 -11.85 -3.12 13.50
CA ASN A 49 -10.43 -2.88 13.78
C ASN A 49 -10.29 -1.76 14.81
N PRO A 50 -9.84 -2.06 16.04
CA PRO A 50 -9.72 -1.08 17.12
C PRO A 50 -8.72 0.04 16.82
N LEU A 51 -7.80 -0.16 15.88
CA LEU A 51 -6.89 0.89 15.43
C LEU A 51 -7.55 1.90 14.49
N LYS A 52 -8.80 1.65 14.06
CA LYS A 52 -9.49 2.41 13.01
C LYS A 52 -8.56 2.58 11.81
N LYS A 53 -8.05 1.48 11.27
CA LYS A 53 -7.23 1.47 10.05
C LYS A 53 -7.84 0.56 8.99
N LEU A 54 -7.62 0.94 7.73
CA LEU A 54 -7.98 0.18 6.55
C LEU A 54 -6.71 -0.25 5.83
N PRO A 55 -6.66 -1.45 5.24
CA PRO A 55 -7.73 -2.45 5.19
C PRO A 55 -7.82 -3.33 6.44
N ALA A 56 -8.95 -4.01 6.61
CA ALA A 56 -9.10 -5.18 7.48
C ALA A 56 -9.89 -6.28 6.73
N LEU A 57 -9.41 -7.52 6.78
CA LEU A 57 -10.06 -8.68 6.13
C LEU A 57 -10.80 -9.50 7.19
N ILE A 58 -12.11 -9.60 7.07
CA ILE A 58 -12.97 -10.43 7.92
C ILE A 58 -13.11 -11.80 7.23
N LEU A 59 -12.64 -12.84 7.90
CA LEU A 59 -12.75 -14.22 7.43
C LEU A 59 -14.18 -14.74 7.62
N ASP A 60 -14.50 -15.85 6.96
CA ASP A 60 -15.83 -16.46 7.09
C ASP A 60 -16.08 -17.02 8.50
N SER A 61 -15.02 -17.25 9.29
CA SER A 61 -15.08 -17.57 10.72
C SER A 61 -15.46 -16.38 11.61
N GLY A 62 -15.44 -15.16 11.08
CA GLY A 62 -15.57 -13.91 11.84
C GLY A 62 -14.25 -13.35 12.36
N GLU A 63 -13.13 -14.08 12.25
CA GLU A 63 -11.81 -13.59 12.63
C GLU A 63 -11.38 -12.42 11.72
N VAL A 64 -10.68 -11.43 12.28
CA VAL A 64 -10.24 -10.25 11.53
C VAL A 64 -8.73 -10.21 11.40
N LEU A 65 -8.24 -10.28 10.15
CA LEU A 65 -6.83 -10.12 9.83
C LEU A 65 -6.49 -8.65 9.57
N VAL A 66 -5.44 -8.19 10.23
CA VAL A 66 -4.79 -6.89 10.06
C VAL A 66 -3.27 -7.08 10.19
N ASP A 67 -2.44 -6.26 9.58
CA ASP A 67 -2.71 -5.17 8.65
C ASP A 67 -2.65 -5.63 7.17
N SER A 68 -2.50 -4.68 6.24
CA SER A 68 -2.39 -4.97 4.80
C SER A 68 -1.31 -5.97 4.41
N TYR A 69 -0.23 -6.12 5.18
CA TYR A 69 0.84 -7.07 4.88
C TYR A 69 0.45 -8.47 5.34
N VAL A 70 -0.09 -8.61 6.56
CA VAL A 70 -0.60 -9.89 7.07
C VAL A 70 -1.71 -10.42 6.18
N ILE A 71 -2.63 -9.55 5.77
CA ILE A 71 -3.70 -9.91 4.82
C ILE A 71 -3.10 -10.38 3.48
N ALA A 72 -2.09 -9.69 2.97
CA ALA A 72 -1.45 -10.07 1.71
C ALA A 72 -0.74 -11.44 1.81
N GLU A 73 -0.03 -11.73 2.90
CA GLU A 73 0.59 -13.04 3.12
C GLU A 73 -0.44 -14.15 3.27
N TYR A 74 -1.54 -13.91 4.00
CA TYR A 74 -2.63 -14.86 4.13
C TYR A 74 -3.27 -15.18 2.78
N LEU A 75 -3.56 -14.16 1.97
CA LEU A 75 -4.11 -14.35 0.63
C LEU A 75 -3.12 -15.09 -0.27
N ASP A 76 -1.83 -14.77 -0.22
CA ASP A 76 -0.79 -15.47 -0.96
C ASP A 76 -0.73 -16.96 -0.57
N GLU A 77 -0.78 -17.28 0.71
CA GLU A 77 -0.80 -18.67 1.19
C GLU A 77 -1.97 -19.47 0.62
N ILE A 78 -3.21 -18.96 0.74
CA ILE A 78 -4.39 -19.65 0.20
C ILE A 78 -4.49 -19.60 -1.33
N GLY A 79 -3.78 -18.64 -1.96
CA GLY A 79 -3.69 -18.45 -3.41
C GLY A 79 -2.55 -19.23 -4.09
N GLY A 80 -1.82 -20.06 -3.33
CA GLY A 80 -0.78 -20.95 -3.86
C GLY A 80 0.66 -20.45 -3.73
N GLY A 81 0.92 -19.42 -2.92
CA GLY A 81 2.25 -19.01 -2.43
C GLY A 81 3.20 -18.52 -3.52
N LYS A 82 2.73 -17.64 -4.40
CA LYS A 82 3.47 -17.19 -5.60
C LYS A 82 4.06 -15.78 -5.47
N LEU A 83 3.52 -14.96 -4.58
CA LEU A 83 3.91 -13.55 -4.42
C LEU A 83 4.97 -13.34 -3.34
N SER A 84 5.24 -14.37 -2.54
CA SER A 84 6.26 -14.38 -1.49
C SER A 84 7.12 -15.64 -1.60
N PRO A 85 8.45 -15.53 -1.59
CA PRO A 85 9.29 -16.71 -1.51
C PRO A 85 9.00 -17.54 -0.25
N ALA A 86 8.81 -18.85 -0.43
CA ALA A 86 8.45 -19.75 0.65
C ALA A 86 9.55 -19.86 1.72
N SER A 87 10.82 -19.78 1.34
CA SER A 87 11.96 -19.97 2.24
C SER A 87 13.25 -19.33 1.71
N GLY A 88 14.32 -19.39 2.51
CA GLY A 88 15.66 -18.98 2.11
C GLY A 88 15.92 -17.47 2.17
N PRO A 89 17.12 -17.01 1.75
CA PRO A 89 17.52 -15.61 1.82
C PRO A 89 16.58 -14.66 1.06
N GLU A 90 16.02 -15.15 -0.05
CA GLU A 90 15.13 -14.37 -0.91
C GLU A 90 13.82 -13.99 -0.22
N ARG A 91 13.28 -14.87 0.63
CA ARG A 91 12.13 -14.55 1.49
C ARG A 91 12.41 -13.31 2.32
N TRP A 92 13.55 -13.30 3.02
CA TRP A 92 13.90 -12.18 3.89
C TRP A 92 14.21 -10.91 3.12
N ARG A 93 14.77 -11.01 1.91
CA ARG A 93 14.94 -9.87 1.00
C ARG A 93 13.60 -9.24 0.67
N VAL A 94 12.65 -10.01 0.13
CA VAL A 94 11.33 -9.51 -0.27
C VAL A 94 10.56 -8.94 0.92
N LYS A 95 10.59 -9.62 2.08
CA LYS A 95 9.94 -9.13 3.30
C LYS A 95 10.53 -7.81 3.79
N SER A 96 11.86 -7.69 3.77
CA SER A 96 12.55 -6.47 4.18
C SER A 96 12.28 -5.31 3.21
N ASP A 97 12.27 -5.60 1.91
CA ASP A 97 11.95 -4.62 0.88
C ASP A 97 10.51 -4.13 1.04
N HIS A 98 9.55 -5.05 1.18
CA HIS A 98 8.16 -4.71 1.46
C HIS A 98 8.03 -3.84 2.73
N SER A 99 8.72 -4.19 3.83
CA SER A 99 8.68 -3.41 5.06
C SER A 99 9.22 -1.98 4.88
N LEU A 100 10.26 -1.80 4.07
CA LEU A 100 10.81 -0.48 3.77
C LEU A 100 9.80 0.35 2.95
N ILE A 101 9.22 -0.26 1.92
CA ILE A 101 8.21 0.37 1.06
C ILE A 101 6.96 0.76 1.86
N GLN A 102 6.53 -0.10 2.79
CA GLN A 102 5.46 0.19 3.73
C GLN A 102 5.79 1.44 4.57
N GLY A 103 7.02 1.55 5.09
CA GLY A 103 7.47 2.74 5.83
C GLY A 103 7.53 4.02 4.99
N MET A 104 7.81 3.92 3.69
CA MET A 104 7.67 5.05 2.76
C MET A 104 6.21 5.48 2.66
N LEU A 105 5.29 4.53 2.46
CA LEU A 105 3.87 4.81 2.33
C LEU A 105 3.26 5.39 3.61
N ASP A 106 3.69 4.89 4.78
CA ASP A 106 3.34 5.45 6.09
C ASP A 106 3.82 6.91 6.22
N SER A 107 5.04 7.22 5.76
CA SER A 107 5.57 8.58 5.76
C SER A 107 4.78 9.52 4.84
N MET A 108 4.41 9.05 3.63
CA MET A 108 3.53 9.80 2.72
C MET A 108 2.15 10.05 3.35
N LEU A 109 1.60 9.09 4.08
CA LEU A 109 0.33 9.25 4.79
C LEU A 109 0.44 10.33 5.87
N LEU A 110 1.53 10.35 6.64
CA LEU A 110 1.79 11.36 7.66
C LEU A 110 1.97 12.75 7.05
N CYS A 111 2.72 12.88 5.95
CA CYS A 111 2.78 14.13 5.17
C CYS A 111 1.39 14.60 4.74
N ARG A 112 0.54 13.68 4.25
CA ARG A 112 -0.82 14.01 3.84
C ARG A 112 -1.67 14.48 5.01
N TYR A 113 -1.61 13.81 6.16
CA TYR A 113 -2.38 14.19 7.34
C TYR A 113 -1.92 15.53 7.93
N GLU A 114 -0.61 15.78 7.93
CA GLU A 114 -0.05 17.07 8.38
C GLU A 114 -0.64 18.24 7.60
N LYS A 115 -0.83 18.10 6.29
CA LYS A 115 -1.41 19.16 5.44
C LYS A 115 -2.94 19.15 5.39
N LEU A 116 -3.58 17.98 5.51
CA LEU A 116 -5.03 17.84 5.30
C LEU A 116 -5.87 18.04 6.57
N VAL A 117 -5.42 17.50 7.71
CA VAL A 117 -6.27 17.44 8.93
C VAL A 117 -5.76 18.30 10.07
N ARG A 118 -4.46 18.61 10.10
CA ARG A 118 -3.88 19.44 11.15
C ARG A 118 -4.12 20.92 10.83
N PRO A 119 -4.61 21.73 11.81
CA PRO A 119 -4.77 23.18 11.63
C PRO A 119 -3.46 23.83 11.17
N GLU A 120 -3.54 24.77 10.23
CA GLU A 120 -2.37 25.39 9.59
C GLU A 120 -1.36 25.93 10.60
N ALA A 121 -1.83 26.66 11.62
CA ALA A 121 -1.00 27.23 12.68
C ALA A 121 -0.27 26.19 13.55
N LEU A 122 -0.67 24.91 13.49
CA LEU A 122 -0.07 23.82 14.25
C LEU A 122 0.85 22.93 13.39
N GLN A 123 0.91 23.18 12.08
CA GLN A 123 1.74 22.40 11.17
C GLN A 123 3.22 22.60 11.48
N TRP A 124 3.98 21.51 11.48
CA TRP A 124 5.40 21.52 11.74
C TRP A 124 6.17 21.14 10.48
N GLN A 125 6.73 22.15 9.82
CA GLN A 125 7.40 21.95 8.54
C GLN A 125 8.58 20.97 8.62
N ALA A 126 9.39 21.01 9.68
CA ALA A 126 10.52 20.07 9.82
C ALA A 126 10.07 18.61 9.97
N TRP A 127 8.89 18.34 10.55
CA TRP A 127 8.31 16.99 10.59
C TRP A 127 7.88 16.52 9.19
N TYR A 128 7.23 17.41 8.43
CA TYR A 128 6.86 17.13 7.05
C TYR A 128 8.12 16.82 6.20
N ASP A 129 9.14 17.67 6.32
CA ASP A 129 10.38 17.54 5.55
C ASP A 129 11.14 16.26 5.88
N ASP A 130 11.19 15.87 7.16
CA ASP A 130 11.81 14.60 7.60
C ASP A 130 11.08 13.38 7.00
N HIS A 131 9.75 13.33 7.11
CA HIS A 131 8.97 12.25 6.49
C HIS A 131 9.13 12.22 4.97
N TRP A 132 9.15 13.38 4.33
CA TRP A 132 9.35 13.48 2.89
C TRP A 132 10.75 12.99 2.48
N ALA A 133 11.78 13.34 3.24
CA ALA A 133 13.14 12.86 3.02
C ALA A 133 13.24 11.33 3.12
N ARG A 134 12.51 10.70 4.04
CA ARG A 134 12.44 9.22 4.14
C ARG A 134 11.85 8.60 2.87
N VAL A 135 10.79 9.19 2.31
CA VAL A 135 10.20 8.74 1.04
C VAL A 135 11.22 8.85 -0.08
N TRP A 136 11.89 10.00 -0.21
CA TRP A 136 12.88 10.24 -1.27
C TRP A 136 14.09 9.32 -1.18
N ASN A 137 14.58 9.07 0.04
CA ASN A 137 15.68 8.13 0.29
C ASN A 137 15.26 6.69 -0.04
N GLY A 138 14.03 6.31 0.26
CA GLY A 138 13.47 5.01 -0.14
C GLY A 138 13.38 4.85 -1.65
N LEU A 139 12.89 5.87 -2.36
CA LEU A 139 12.86 5.89 -3.83
C LEU A 139 14.28 5.78 -4.42
N SER A 140 15.23 6.57 -3.91
CA SER A 140 16.64 6.52 -4.33
C SER A 140 17.26 5.13 -4.15
N ARG A 141 16.94 4.45 -3.04
CA ARG A 141 17.36 3.07 -2.81
C ARG A 141 16.84 2.12 -3.89
N PHE A 142 15.53 2.16 -4.18
CA PHE A 142 14.92 1.23 -5.14
C PHE A 142 15.26 1.55 -6.60
N GLU A 143 15.51 2.81 -6.94
CA GLU A 143 16.04 3.22 -8.26
C GLU A 143 17.36 2.50 -8.59
N GLN A 144 18.17 2.20 -7.57
CA GLN A 144 19.45 1.51 -7.73
C GLN A 144 19.32 -0.01 -7.69
N ARG A 145 18.12 -0.56 -7.42
CA ARG A 145 17.92 -1.96 -7.05
C ARG A 145 17.22 -2.77 -8.12
N ALA A 146 17.98 -3.10 -9.17
CA ALA A 146 17.46 -3.77 -10.36
C ALA A 146 16.76 -5.11 -10.03
N GLU A 147 17.24 -5.86 -9.03
CA GLU A 147 16.64 -7.14 -8.63
C GLU A 147 15.24 -7.00 -8.03
N THR A 148 14.89 -5.87 -7.42
CA THR A 148 13.53 -5.61 -6.94
C THR A 148 12.62 -5.19 -8.10
N LEU A 149 13.15 -4.50 -9.11
CA LEU A 149 12.38 -3.99 -10.26
C LEU A 149 12.24 -5.01 -11.40
N SER A 150 12.97 -6.12 -11.33
CA SER A 150 12.97 -7.18 -12.34
C SER A 150 12.60 -8.52 -11.71
N GLY A 151 12.24 -9.50 -12.55
CA GLY A 151 11.82 -10.83 -12.10
C GLY A 151 10.30 -11.03 -12.03
N PRO A 152 9.87 -12.18 -11.48
CA PRO A 152 8.46 -12.48 -11.24
C PRO A 152 7.82 -11.49 -10.27
N LEU A 153 6.50 -11.31 -10.40
CA LEU A 153 5.75 -10.43 -9.52
C LEU A 153 5.82 -10.91 -8.07
N ASP A 154 6.23 -10.03 -7.16
CA ASP A 154 6.27 -10.28 -5.71
C ASP A 154 5.54 -9.17 -4.91
N LEU A 155 5.41 -9.38 -3.59
CA LEU A 155 4.78 -8.39 -2.70
C LEU A 155 5.51 -7.05 -2.64
N ALA A 156 6.83 -7.01 -2.85
CA ALA A 156 7.58 -5.75 -2.85
C ALA A 156 7.25 -4.92 -4.09
N GLN A 157 7.17 -5.55 -5.26
CA GLN A 157 6.77 -4.90 -6.52
C GLN A 157 5.32 -4.38 -6.47
N ILE A 158 4.41 -5.15 -5.88
CA ILE A 158 3.02 -4.70 -5.66
C ILE A 158 2.98 -3.49 -4.70
N ALA A 159 3.74 -3.54 -3.62
CA ALA A 159 3.82 -2.43 -2.67
C ALA A 159 4.41 -1.16 -3.31
N LEU A 160 5.46 -1.27 -4.11
CA LEU A 160 6.03 -0.13 -4.86
C LEU A 160 5.00 0.48 -5.80
N THR A 161 4.26 -0.36 -6.52
CA THR A 161 3.17 0.10 -7.40
C THR A 161 2.13 0.91 -6.65
N CYS A 162 1.82 0.54 -5.40
CA CYS A 162 0.90 1.28 -4.55
C CYS A 162 1.50 2.60 -4.05
N VAL A 163 2.81 2.66 -3.77
CA VAL A 163 3.52 3.90 -3.44
C VAL A 163 3.45 4.90 -4.59
N PHE A 164 3.77 4.48 -5.82
CA PHE A 164 3.74 5.35 -7.01
C PHE A 164 2.32 5.86 -7.28
N GLY A 165 1.33 4.97 -7.26
CA GLY A 165 -0.05 5.39 -7.45
C GLY A 165 -0.57 6.33 -6.36
N TYR A 166 -0.06 6.22 -5.13
CA TYR A 166 -0.38 7.17 -4.06
C TYR A 166 0.34 8.51 -4.22
N ALA A 167 1.58 8.49 -4.70
CA ALA A 167 2.34 9.68 -5.05
C ALA A 167 1.58 10.48 -6.11
N ASP A 168 1.12 9.82 -7.16
CA ASP A 168 0.38 10.47 -8.25
C ASP A 168 -0.96 11.06 -7.79
N LEU A 169 -1.65 10.33 -6.91
CA LEU A 169 -2.96 10.75 -6.41
C LEU A 169 -2.87 11.94 -5.44
N ARG A 170 -1.85 11.96 -4.56
CA ARG A 170 -1.80 12.89 -3.42
C ARG A 170 -0.67 13.91 -3.47
N PHE A 171 0.32 13.66 -4.32
CA PHE A 171 1.53 14.46 -4.47
C PHE A 171 1.91 14.58 -5.97
N PRO A 172 0.97 14.96 -6.86
CA PRO A 172 1.19 14.93 -8.31
C PRO A 172 2.39 15.77 -8.75
N ASP A 173 2.67 16.87 -8.03
CA ASP A 173 3.75 17.82 -8.36
C ASP A 173 5.09 17.48 -7.71
N CYS A 174 5.23 16.32 -7.07
CA CYS A 174 6.44 16.00 -6.32
C CYS A 174 7.66 15.62 -7.18
N GLY A 175 7.48 15.41 -8.49
CA GLY A 175 8.58 15.23 -9.44
C GLY A 175 9.27 13.86 -9.41
N TRP A 176 8.68 12.84 -8.78
CA TRP A 176 9.34 11.56 -8.55
C TRP A 176 9.74 10.83 -9.85
N ARG A 177 8.93 10.93 -10.90
CA ARG A 177 9.22 10.29 -12.21
C ARG A 177 10.50 10.81 -12.84
N GLN A 178 10.67 12.13 -12.84
CA GLN A 178 11.86 12.76 -13.41
C GLN A 178 13.11 12.42 -12.59
N ALA A 179 12.98 12.34 -11.26
CA ALA A 179 14.08 12.03 -10.36
C ALA A 179 14.50 10.55 -10.41
N PHE A 180 13.56 9.63 -10.67
CA PHE A 180 13.78 8.18 -10.59
C PHE A 180 13.27 7.47 -11.88
N PRO A 181 13.99 7.60 -13.01
CA PRO A 181 13.52 7.13 -14.31
C PRO A 181 13.39 5.60 -14.43
N LYS A 182 14.17 4.80 -13.68
CA LYS A 182 13.99 3.33 -13.69
C LYS A 182 12.73 2.93 -12.92
N LEU A 183 12.44 3.62 -11.81
CA LEU A 183 11.17 3.45 -11.10
C LEU A 183 9.97 3.85 -11.96
N ASP A 184 10.08 4.94 -12.72
CA ASP A 184 9.04 5.36 -13.66
C ASP A 184 8.81 4.31 -14.75
N ALA A 185 9.87 3.84 -15.41
CA ALA A 185 9.77 2.78 -16.41
C ALA A 185 9.17 1.48 -15.84
N PHE A 186 9.54 1.10 -14.61
CA PHE A 186 8.92 -0.01 -13.90
C PHE A 186 7.43 0.25 -13.65
N HIS A 187 7.07 1.45 -13.20
CA HIS A 187 5.69 1.79 -12.92
C HIS A 187 4.82 1.75 -14.18
N GLU A 188 5.29 2.30 -15.29
CA GLU A 188 4.60 2.23 -16.60
C GLU A 188 4.34 0.78 -17.02
N LYS A 189 5.30 -0.12 -16.82
CA LYS A 189 5.07 -1.56 -17.03
C LYS A 189 3.99 -2.09 -16.10
N MET A 190 4.01 -1.74 -14.81
CA MET A 190 3.00 -2.18 -13.85
C MET A 190 1.59 -1.66 -14.17
N LEU A 191 1.47 -0.44 -14.72
CA LEU A 191 0.18 0.13 -15.15
C LEU A 191 -0.49 -0.65 -16.29
N THR A 192 0.25 -1.50 -17.02
CA THR A 192 -0.33 -2.40 -18.04
C THR A 192 -1.00 -3.64 -17.45
N ARG A 193 -0.77 -3.96 -16.17
CA ARG A 193 -1.35 -5.15 -15.53
C ARG A 193 -2.83 -4.94 -15.23
N PRO A 194 -3.72 -5.91 -15.55
CA PRO A 194 -5.15 -5.81 -15.23
C PRO A 194 -5.43 -5.52 -13.74
N SER A 195 -4.70 -6.18 -12.84
CA SER A 195 -4.82 -5.96 -11.38
C SER A 195 -4.56 -4.51 -10.97
N VAL A 196 -3.60 -3.84 -11.60
CA VAL A 196 -3.23 -2.45 -11.33
C VAL A 196 -4.25 -1.48 -11.93
N GLN A 197 -4.75 -1.76 -13.14
CA GLN A 197 -5.78 -0.98 -13.82
C GLN A 197 -7.12 -1.01 -13.09
N ILE A 198 -7.60 -2.20 -12.71
CA ILE A 198 -8.87 -2.41 -11.99
C ILE A 198 -8.82 -1.78 -10.59
N SER A 199 -7.63 -1.71 -9.99
CA SER A 199 -7.45 -1.19 -8.64
C SER A 199 -7.12 0.31 -8.57
N GLN A 200 -7.07 1.02 -9.70
CA GLN A 200 -6.81 2.47 -9.75
C GLN A 200 -7.72 3.23 -8.76
N PRO A 201 -7.18 4.21 -8.02
CA PRO A 201 -8.02 5.10 -7.23
C PRO A 201 -8.95 5.89 -8.15
N PRO A 202 -10.14 6.31 -7.66
CA PRO A 202 -10.99 7.22 -8.41
C PRO A 202 -10.24 8.52 -8.70
N LYS A 203 -10.53 9.14 -9.85
CA LYS A 203 -9.98 10.44 -10.20
C LYS A 203 -10.38 11.47 -9.14
N ALA A 204 -9.43 12.33 -8.77
CA ALA A 204 -9.64 13.44 -7.84
C ALA A 204 -10.63 14.47 -8.41
#